data_AF-A0A2G8JJX4-F1
#
_entry.id   AF-A0A2G8JJX4-F1
#
_cell.length_a   1.000
_cell.length_b   1.000
_cell.length_c   1.000
_cell.angle_alpha   90.00
_cell.angle_beta   90.00
_cell.angle_gamma   90.00
#
_symmetry.space_group_name_H-M   'P 1'
#
loop_
_entity.id
_entity.type
_entity.pdbx_description
1 polymer ?
#
loop_
_entity_poly.entity_id
_entity_poly.type
_entity_poly.pdbx_seq_one_letter_code
_entity_poly.pdbx_strand_id
1 'polypeptide(L)'
;CQRRDAKQRTLKMASMKSSESGAEFDHFEDDLSDFEDFLVAIEDVIGLEKIEESCSVCICRLPSLEDIIVCSEPTCTIKYFHRNCVKYIDVRGDWFCESCIRLSSRTDVTTNQQVAGGMKYPKRRYGKEDAALRAGHYGKTAVDLVFTSPLFKMETPLVAKVKHLATCVQASIGSSEATAFLTKVTAKLWKKVASVVRGQGWTEECKGQMWQEFHSLRIKKKLPTLWKALLNDLNIEHEEEEEVFLFQYLLEQIFRQLMHEMMDKDMPAQVQLSKDVTMDKNEEQALRYCSGYIPAKLLKRYKCLKNNQTAAAFVKVLESWGENSVEDAPTFVAYTKVWLEKQNRGGLFVVKDNVYLFFKAMELIVRASLQQDNIALFQHLNVQIGLLNNICESGEVTQKWELISKPLTLERREKLFQEVVKNFLKMRCEAFVKVYMMIRKQKEREVSKKGEKSLRKELSK
;
A
#
# COMPACT_ATOMS: atom_id res chain seq x y z
N CYS A 1 77.73 -7.92 11.34
CA CYS A 1 77.86 -6.52 11.81
C CYS A 1 77.12 -5.61 10.83
N GLN A 2 75.79 -5.60 10.92
CA GLN A 2 74.87 -4.91 10.00
C GLN A 2 73.67 -4.40 10.79
N ARG A 3 73.08 -3.29 10.32
CA ARG A 3 71.75 -2.73 10.67
C ARG A 3 71.63 -1.90 11.95
N ARG A 4 72.06 -0.64 11.89
CA ARG A 4 71.37 0.51 12.50
C ARG A 4 71.71 1.75 11.67
N ASP A 5 70.81 2.18 10.78
CA ASP A 5 70.75 3.56 10.25
C ASP A 5 69.56 3.73 9.26
N ALA A 6 68.34 3.59 9.78
CA ALA A 6 67.12 3.92 9.04
C ALA A 6 65.98 4.37 9.99
N LYS A 7 66.27 5.30 10.92
CA LYS A 7 65.25 5.79 11.88
C LYS A 7 65.37 7.27 12.27
N GLN A 8 65.87 8.13 11.39
CA GLN A 8 66.01 9.58 11.66
C GLN A 8 65.59 10.51 10.50
N ARG A 9 64.60 10.11 9.69
CA ARG A 9 63.99 10.99 8.68
C ARG A 9 62.47 10.83 8.60
N THR A 10 61.74 11.14 9.68
CA THR A 10 60.28 11.37 9.66
C THR A 10 59.77 12.12 10.90
N LEU A 11 60.59 13.01 11.48
CA LEU A 11 60.20 13.82 12.64
C LEU A 11 60.72 15.25 12.47
N LYS A 12 60.19 15.98 11.48
CA LYS A 12 60.34 17.45 11.38
C LYS A 12 59.49 18.12 10.29
N MET A 13 58.22 17.73 10.12
CA MET A 13 57.22 18.54 9.39
C MET A 13 55.82 18.21 9.90
N ALA A 14 55.54 18.57 11.15
CA ALA A 14 54.18 18.64 11.69
C ALA A 14 54.21 19.50 12.97
N SER A 15 54.54 20.77 12.82
CA SER A 15 54.28 21.77 13.86
C SER A 15 54.21 23.13 13.19
N MET A 16 53.12 23.83 13.47
CA MET A 16 52.79 25.24 13.18
C MET A 16 51.62 25.45 12.21
N LYS A 17 50.60 26.10 12.79
CA LYS A 17 49.44 26.83 12.23
C LYS A 17 48.15 26.03 12.01
N SER A 18 47.29 26.04 13.02
CA SER A 18 46.16 26.99 13.05
C SER A 18 45.41 26.86 14.37
N SER A 19 45.51 27.92 15.16
CA SER A 19 44.60 28.32 16.22
C SER A 19 43.38 28.97 15.59
N GLU A 20 42.17 28.52 15.91
CA GLU A 20 40.95 29.31 16.18
C GLU A 20 39.72 28.39 16.31
N SER A 21 38.75 28.85 17.09
CA SER A 21 37.43 28.27 17.41
C SER A 21 37.39 26.97 18.24
N GLY A 22 37.68 27.11 19.53
CA GLY A 22 37.09 26.26 20.56
C GLY A 22 36.07 27.07 21.35
N ALA A 23 34.78 26.74 21.17
CA ALA A 23 33.66 26.94 22.11
C ALA A 23 32.33 26.84 21.32
N GLU A 24 31.84 25.61 21.11
CA GLU A 24 30.41 25.29 20.83
C GLU A 24 30.30 23.78 20.59
N PHE A 25 30.42 22.96 21.65
CA PHE A 25 30.10 21.53 21.55
C PHE A 25 29.68 20.91 22.90
N ASP A 26 28.94 21.66 23.73
CA ASP A 26 28.45 21.18 25.04
C ASP A 26 26.94 21.44 25.24
N HIS A 27 26.15 21.56 24.16
CA HIS A 27 24.70 21.78 24.27
C HIS A 27 23.82 20.82 23.45
N PHE A 28 24.32 19.64 23.09
CA PHE A 28 23.56 18.66 22.29
C PHE A 28 23.25 17.34 23.02
N GLU A 29 23.46 17.28 24.35
CA GLU A 29 22.96 16.17 25.17
C GLU A 29 21.48 16.37 25.59
N ASP A 30 20.95 17.60 25.50
CA ASP A 30 19.56 17.91 25.85
C ASP A 30 18.53 17.62 24.73
N ASP A 31 18.95 17.38 23.48
CA ASP A 31 18.04 17.09 22.34
C ASP A 31 17.73 15.58 22.17
N LEU A 32 18.46 14.70 22.87
CA LEU A 32 18.23 13.24 22.84
C LEU A 32 17.33 12.75 23.97
N SER A 33 17.22 13.50 25.08
CA SER A 33 16.22 13.23 26.12
C SER A 33 14.80 13.41 25.58
N ASP A 34 14.58 14.37 24.68
CA ASP A 34 13.30 14.57 23.99
C ASP A 34 12.92 13.38 23.09
N PHE A 35 13.90 12.60 22.62
CA PHE A 35 13.67 11.39 21.82
C PHE A 35 13.47 10.13 22.68
N GLU A 36 14.11 10.03 23.85
CA GLU A 36 13.77 9.00 24.85
C GLU A 36 12.38 9.27 25.45
N ASP A 37 12.03 10.52 25.76
CA ASP A 37 10.69 10.95 26.18
C ASP A 37 9.64 10.73 25.06
N PHE A 38 10.05 10.81 23.79
CA PHE A 38 9.20 10.44 22.65
C PHE A 38 8.93 8.93 22.56
N LEU A 39 9.89 8.07 22.94
CA LEU A 39 9.69 6.61 23.01
C LEU A 39 8.89 6.19 24.25
N VAL A 40 9.10 6.86 25.39
CA VAL A 40 8.31 6.67 26.63
C VAL A 40 6.87 7.18 26.44
N ALA A 41 6.67 8.31 25.75
CA ALA A 41 5.33 8.78 25.39
C ALA A 41 4.63 7.86 24.36
N ILE A 42 5.38 7.09 23.57
CA ILE A 42 4.80 6.01 22.76
C ILE A 42 4.30 4.87 23.66
N GLU A 43 4.98 4.52 24.75
CA GLU A 43 4.50 3.51 25.71
C GLU A 43 3.26 3.99 26.48
N ASP A 44 3.21 5.26 26.90
CA ASP A 44 2.08 5.83 27.66
C ASP A 44 0.84 6.12 26.79
N VAL A 45 1.03 6.52 25.52
CA VAL A 45 -0.10 6.76 24.58
C VAL A 45 -0.67 5.46 24.00
N ILE A 46 0.06 4.34 24.06
CA ILE A 46 -0.46 3.05 23.59
C ILE A 46 -1.57 2.53 24.49
N GLY A 47 -1.73 2.99 25.74
CA GLY A 47 -2.77 2.44 26.61
C GLY A 47 -2.73 0.92 26.57
N LEU A 48 -1.56 0.34 26.87
CA LEU A 48 -1.45 -1.09 27.13
C LEU A 48 -2.23 -1.40 28.40
N GLU A 49 -3.56 -1.41 28.28
CA GLU A 49 -4.33 -2.42 29.00
C GLU A 49 -3.62 -3.73 28.73
N LYS A 50 -3.18 -4.38 29.82
CA LYS A 50 -2.66 -5.74 29.82
C LYS A 50 -3.65 -6.62 29.06
N ILE A 51 -3.44 -6.82 27.77
CA ILE A 51 -4.04 -7.92 27.04
C ILE A 51 -3.23 -9.14 27.48
N GLU A 52 -3.61 -9.71 28.62
CA GLU A 52 -3.49 -11.14 28.81
C GLU A 52 -4.27 -11.78 27.66
N GLU A 53 -3.57 -12.07 26.57
CA GLU A 53 -4.12 -12.63 25.35
C GLU A 53 -4.35 -14.13 25.57
N SER A 54 -5.26 -14.46 26.49
CA SER A 54 -5.93 -15.73 26.50
C SER A 54 -6.84 -15.75 25.28
N CYS A 55 -6.63 -16.69 24.35
CA CYS A 55 -7.56 -16.97 23.27
C CYS A 55 -8.99 -17.10 23.85
N SER A 56 -9.84 -16.08 23.68
CA SER A 56 -11.20 -16.11 24.21
C SER A 56 -12.01 -17.09 23.38
N VAL A 57 -12.20 -18.29 23.91
CA VAL A 57 -12.90 -19.40 23.25
C VAL A 57 -14.40 -19.14 23.20
N CYS A 58 -14.99 -18.27 24.05
CA CYS A 58 -16.42 -17.95 24.08
C CYS A 58 -16.66 -16.47 24.45
N ILE A 59 -17.89 -15.96 24.28
CA ILE A 59 -18.32 -14.60 24.68
C ILE A 59 -18.12 -14.28 26.16
N CYS A 60 -18.05 -15.30 27.02
CA CYS A 60 -17.76 -15.14 28.45
C CYS A 60 -16.26 -14.89 28.74
N ARG A 61 -15.39 -15.00 27.72
CA ARG A 61 -13.92 -14.82 27.79
C ARG A 61 -13.19 -15.79 28.73
N LEU A 62 -13.84 -16.86 29.20
CA LEU A 62 -13.19 -17.90 29.99
C LEU A 62 -12.58 -18.99 29.08
N PRO A 63 -11.36 -19.48 29.34
CA PRO A 63 -10.62 -20.41 28.48
C PRO A 63 -11.05 -21.89 28.59
N SER A 64 -12.17 -22.20 29.26
CA SER A 64 -12.61 -23.60 29.42
C SER A 64 -12.92 -24.25 28.06
N LEU A 65 -12.49 -25.50 27.88
CA LEU A 65 -12.73 -26.31 26.68
C LEU A 65 -13.85 -27.34 26.89
N GLU A 66 -14.45 -27.39 28.08
CA GLU A 66 -15.54 -28.30 28.38
C GLU A 66 -16.88 -27.75 27.84
N ASP A 67 -17.66 -28.64 27.23
CA ASP A 67 -19.02 -28.38 26.74
C ASP A 67 -19.18 -27.16 25.81
N ILE A 68 -18.44 -27.20 24.69
CA ILE A 68 -18.44 -26.16 23.66
C ILE A 68 -19.21 -26.57 22.40
N ILE A 69 -19.81 -25.58 21.74
CA ILE A 69 -20.45 -25.68 20.43
C ILE A 69 -19.76 -24.73 19.45
N VAL A 70 -19.72 -25.11 18.18
CA VAL A 70 -19.07 -24.33 17.10
C VAL A 70 -20.13 -23.63 16.28
N CYS A 71 -19.92 -22.34 15.99
CA CYS A 71 -20.78 -21.59 15.06
C CYS A 71 -20.45 -22.01 13.61
N SER A 72 -21.47 -22.45 12.85
CA SER A 72 -21.31 -22.93 11.47
C SER A 72 -21.01 -21.82 10.44
N GLU A 73 -21.14 -20.54 10.79
CA GLU A 73 -20.78 -19.40 9.92
C GLU A 73 -19.26 -19.31 9.70
N PRO A 74 -18.73 -19.48 8.47
CA PRO A 74 -17.28 -19.52 8.20
C PRO A 74 -16.54 -18.25 8.61
N THR A 75 -17.23 -17.11 8.58
CA THR A 75 -16.68 -15.79 8.88
C THR A 75 -16.87 -15.34 10.33
N CYS A 76 -17.40 -16.20 11.21
CA CYS A 76 -17.66 -15.85 12.60
C CYS A 76 -16.36 -15.52 13.37
N THR A 77 -16.34 -14.38 14.06
CA THR A 77 -15.17 -13.89 14.81
C THR A 77 -14.88 -14.69 16.07
N ILE A 78 -15.90 -15.27 16.71
CA ILE A 78 -15.78 -16.18 17.85
C ILE A 78 -16.30 -17.54 17.38
N LYS A 79 -15.40 -18.52 17.20
CA LYS A 79 -15.80 -19.81 16.59
C LYS A 79 -16.43 -20.78 17.58
N TYR A 80 -16.03 -20.72 18.84
CA TYR A 80 -16.44 -21.68 19.87
C TYR A 80 -17.32 -20.95 20.90
N PHE A 81 -18.22 -21.67 21.56
CA PHE A 81 -19.06 -21.10 22.60
C PHE A 81 -19.38 -22.18 23.63
N HIS A 82 -19.35 -21.87 24.93
CA HIS A 82 -19.89 -22.81 25.92
C HIS A 82 -21.40 -22.93 25.70
N ARG A 83 -21.95 -24.15 25.68
CA ARG A 83 -23.39 -24.37 25.46
C ARG A 83 -24.25 -23.62 26.49
N ASN A 84 -23.77 -23.55 27.73
CA ASN A 84 -24.40 -22.79 28.82
C ASN A 84 -24.40 -21.28 28.57
N CYS A 85 -23.37 -20.73 27.92
CA CYS A 85 -23.28 -19.30 27.63
C CYS A 85 -24.25 -18.86 26.53
N VAL A 86 -24.67 -19.78 25.66
CA VAL A 86 -25.54 -19.48 24.51
C VAL A 86 -26.93 -20.09 24.64
N LYS A 87 -27.29 -20.59 25.83
CA LYS A 87 -28.60 -21.20 26.16
C LYS A 87 -29.06 -22.19 25.10
N TYR A 88 -28.14 -23.03 24.63
CA TYR A 88 -28.40 -23.97 23.55
C TYR A 88 -29.47 -24.99 23.95
N ILE A 89 -30.51 -25.13 23.13
CA ILE A 89 -31.51 -26.20 23.19
C ILE A 89 -31.17 -27.16 22.05
N ASP A 90 -31.16 -28.47 22.32
CA ASP A 90 -30.68 -29.49 21.40
C ASP A 90 -31.36 -29.43 20.01
N VAL A 91 -30.68 -28.80 19.05
CA VAL A 91 -31.08 -28.73 17.65
C VAL A 91 -30.25 -29.72 16.84
N ARG A 92 -30.91 -30.66 16.16
CA ARG A 92 -30.26 -31.51 15.17
C ARG A 92 -29.95 -30.68 13.92
N GLY A 93 -28.75 -30.10 13.82
CA GLY A 93 -28.31 -29.37 12.64
C GLY A 93 -27.18 -28.36 12.88
N ASP A 94 -26.90 -27.55 11.87
CA ASP A 94 -25.96 -26.43 11.96
C ASP A 94 -26.44 -25.39 12.98
N TRP A 95 -25.56 -25.00 13.89
CA TRP A 95 -25.85 -23.99 14.89
C TRP A 95 -25.11 -22.69 14.58
N PHE A 96 -25.84 -21.57 14.67
CA PHE A 96 -25.30 -20.24 14.43
C PHE A 96 -25.40 -19.43 15.72
N CYS A 97 -24.34 -18.70 16.08
CA CYS A 97 -24.39 -17.82 17.24
C CYS A 97 -25.35 -16.64 17.00
N GLU A 98 -25.83 -16.03 18.08
CA GLU A 98 -26.81 -14.93 18.01
C GLU A 98 -26.32 -13.75 17.15
N SER A 99 -25.01 -13.47 17.18
CA SER A 99 -24.40 -12.45 16.31
C SER A 99 -24.55 -12.79 14.83
N CYS A 100 -24.32 -14.05 14.44
CA CYS A 100 -24.46 -14.50 13.06
C CYS A 100 -25.93 -14.54 12.62
N ILE A 101 -26.84 -14.95 13.51
CA ILE A 101 -28.30 -14.93 13.27
C ILE A 101 -28.80 -13.49 13.06
N ARG A 102 -28.30 -12.53 13.85
CA ARG A 102 -28.62 -11.09 13.68
C ARG A 102 -28.06 -10.49 12.39
N LEU A 103 -26.95 -11.02 11.88
CA LEU A 103 -26.36 -10.58 10.62
C LEU A 103 -27.14 -11.13 9.42
N SER A 104 -27.60 -12.38 9.47
CA SER A 104 -28.38 -13.00 8.39
C SER A 104 -29.83 -12.51 8.31
N SER A 105 -30.40 -12.05 9.41
CA SER A 105 -31.75 -11.46 9.46
C SER A 105 -31.82 -9.99 9.04
N ARG A 106 -30.67 -9.30 8.87
CA ARG A 106 -30.60 -7.88 8.49
C ARG A 106 -30.58 -7.61 6.98
N THR A 107 -30.61 -8.63 6.13
CA THR A 107 -30.50 -8.47 4.68
C THR A 107 -31.76 -8.00 3.96
N ASP A 108 -32.92 -7.90 4.62
CA ASP A 108 -34.20 -7.67 3.93
C ASP A 108 -34.91 -6.32 4.19
N VAL A 109 -34.31 -5.33 4.86
CA VAL A 109 -34.97 -4.01 4.98
C VAL A 109 -34.04 -2.84 4.67
N THR A 110 -34.52 -2.07 3.70
CA THR A 110 -34.05 -0.83 3.07
C THR A 110 -33.53 0.30 3.97
N THR A 111 -32.43 0.90 3.49
CA THR A 111 -32.07 2.33 3.44
C THR A 111 -31.83 3.14 4.73
N ASN A 112 -30.63 3.75 4.77
CA ASN A 112 -30.23 4.93 5.55
C ASN A 112 -30.19 4.83 7.08
N GLN A 113 -29.07 4.34 7.64
CA GLN A 113 -28.40 5.05 8.73
C GLN A 113 -26.93 4.64 8.84
N GLN A 114 -26.07 5.65 8.99
CA GLN A 114 -24.62 5.54 9.14
C GLN A 114 -24.26 4.84 10.45
N VAL A 115 -23.36 3.84 10.39
CA VAL A 115 -22.64 3.35 11.57
C VAL A 115 -21.17 3.77 11.43
N ALA A 116 -20.73 4.56 12.41
CA ALA A 116 -19.35 4.99 12.60
C ALA A 116 -18.47 3.81 13.02
N GLY A 117 -17.31 3.63 12.37
CA GLY A 117 -16.30 2.65 12.76
C GLY A 117 -15.57 1.95 11.62
N GLY A 118 -16.15 1.95 10.41
CA GLY A 118 -15.45 1.50 9.20
C GLY A 118 -14.55 2.61 8.63
N MET A 119 -13.31 2.27 8.28
CA MET A 119 -12.39 3.15 7.55
C MET A 119 -13.12 3.64 6.27
N LYS A 120 -13.59 4.90 6.27
CA LYS A 120 -14.31 5.47 5.12
C LYS A 120 -13.31 5.68 4.00
N TYR A 121 -13.39 4.86 2.97
CA TYR A 121 -12.62 5.07 1.75
C TYR A 121 -13.01 6.43 1.14
N PRO A 122 -12.04 7.25 0.73
CA PRO A 122 -12.33 8.53 0.09
C PRO A 122 -13.19 8.32 -1.15
N LYS A 123 -14.07 9.30 -1.41
CA LYS A 123 -14.92 9.32 -2.60
C LYS A 123 -13.99 9.37 -3.83
N ARG A 124 -14.13 8.41 -4.74
CA ARG A 124 -13.33 8.33 -5.97
C ARG A 124 -13.42 9.61 -6.79
N ARG A 125 -12.30 9.99 -7.40
CA ARG A 125 -12.21 11.19 -8.24
C ARG A 125 -12.77 10.91 -9.62
N TYR A 126 -12.53 9.70 -10.14
CA TYR A 126 -13.08 9.29 -11.42
C TYR A 126 -14.52 8.81 -11.25
N GLY A 127 -15.47 9.54 -11.81
CA GLY A 127 -16.90 9.26 -11.71
C GLY A 127 -17.51 8.65 -12.98
N LYS A 128 -18.81 8.35 -12.89
CA LYS A 128 -19.62 7.94 -14.05
C LYS A 128 -19.63 9.02 -15.14
N GLU A 129 -19.65 10.28 -14.72
CA GLU A 129 -19.69 11.44 -15.63
C GLU A 129 -18.37 11.59 -16.38
N ASP A 130 -17.22 11.41 -15.71
CA ASP A 130 -15.91 11.35 -16.37
C ASP A 130 -15.87 10.23 -17.43
N ALA A 131 -16.35 9.04 -17.07
CA ALA A 131 -16.44 7.89 -17.98
C ALA A 131 -17.28 8.21 -19.22
N ALA A 132 -18.41 8.88 -19.02
CA ALA A 132 -19.29 9.27 -20.12
C ALA A 132 -18.62 10.33 -21.02
N LEU A 133 -17.98 11.34 -20.45
CA LEU A 133 -17.28 12.39 -21.20
C LEU A 133 -16.12 11.84 -22.04
N ARG A 134 -15.44 10.80 -21.57
CA ARG A 134 -14.30 10.17 -22.28
C ARG A 134 -14.70 9.01 -23.19
N ALA A 135 -15.97 8.63 -23.24
CA ALA A 135 -16.43 7.48 -24.03
C ALA A 135 -16.05 7.56 -25.52
N GLY A 136 -16.16 8.75 -26.12
CA GLY A 136 -15.75 9.00 -27.51
C GLY A 136 -14.25 8.78 -27.73
N HIS A 137 -13.43 9.24 -26.78
CA HIS A 137 -11.98 9.03 -26.81
C HIS A 137 -11.62 7.54 -26.73
N TYR A 138 -12.27 6.78 -25.84
CA TYR A 138 -12.02 5.34 -25.73
C TYR A 138 -12.34 4.59 -27.01
N GLY A 139 -13.49 4.89 -27.62
CA GLY A 139 -13.88 4.29 -28.89
C GLY A 139 -12.87 4.60 -30.00
N LYS A 140 -12.46 5.87 -30.13
CA LYS A 140 -11.47 6.29 -31.11
C LYS A 140 -10.14 5.55 -30.95
N THR A 141 -9.56 5.62 -29.76
CA THR A 141 -8.29 4.95 -29.45
C THR A 141 -8.38 3.44 -29.67
N ALA A 142 -9.50 2.81 -29.30
CA ALA A 142 -9.71 1.38 -29.51
C ALA A 142 -9.71 0.99 -30.99
N VAL A 143 -10.31 1.81 -31.86
CA VAL A 143 -10.32 1.59 -33.31
C VAL A 143 -8.96 1.87 -33.92
N ASP A 144 -8.29 2.95 -33.52
CA ASP A 144 -6.93 3.28 -33.98
C ASP A 144 -5.94 2.14 -33.68
N LEU A 145 -6.08 1.49 -32.52
CA LEU A 145 -5.25 0.34 -32.12
C LEU A 145 -5.41 -0.89 -33.03
N VAL A 146 -6.52 -1.04 -33.77
CA VAL A 146 -6.68 -2.12 -34.75
C VAL A 146 -5.59 -2.02 -35.83
N PHE A 147 -5.20 -0.82 -36.25
CA PHE A 147 -4.23 -0.63 -37.32
C PHE A 147 -2.78 -0.80 -36.87
N THR A 148 -2.50 -0.62 -35.57
CA THR A 148 -1.15 -0.73 -35.01
C THR A 148 -0.90 -2.07 -34.31
N SER A 149 -1.95 -2.78 -33.91
CA SER A 149 -1.85 -4.00 -33.12
C SER A 149 -1.20 -5.15 -33.91
N PRO A 150 -0.26 -5.91 -33.28
CA PRO A 150 0.35 -7.09 -33.90
C PRO A 150 -0.65 -8.13 -34.39
N LEU A 151 -1.80 -8.26 -33.71
CA LEU A 151 -2.86 -9.19 -34.08
C LEU A 151 -3.38 -8.99 -35.51
N PHE A 152 -3.37 -7.74 -35.98
CA PHE A 152 -3.86 -7.37 -37.32
C PHE A 152 -2.73 -7.11 -38.30
N LYS A 153 -1.48 -7.45 -37.97
CA LYS A 153 -0.36 -7.39 -38.93
C LYS A 153 -0.37 -8.57 -39.89
N MET A 154 -1.08 -9.64 -39.56
CA MET A 154 -1.20 -10.83 -40.40
C MET A 154 -2.03 -10.55 -41.65
N GLU A 155 -1.56 -11.00 -42.81
CA GLU A 155 -2.27 -10.88 -44.08
C GLU A 155 -3.22 -12.06 -44.26
N THR A 156 -4.34 -12.06 -43.54
CA THR A 156 -5.43 -13.02 -43.74
C THR A 156 -6.67 -12.32 -44.31
N PRO A 157 -7.54 -13.04 -45.06
CA PRO A 157 -8.78 -12.45 -45.58
C PRO A 157 -9.66 -11.86 -44.48
N LEU A 158 -9.75 -12.53 -43.33
CA LEU A 158 -10.51 -12.04 -42.17
C LEU A 158 -9.90 -10.75 -41.61
N VAL A 159 -8.57 -10.65 -41.47
CA VAL A 159 -7.93 -9.42 -40.99
C VAL A 159 -8.15 -8.26 -41.96
N ALA A 160 -8.15 -8.51 -43.27
CA ALA A 160 -8.48 -7.48 -44.26
C ALA A 160 -9.93 -6.98 -44.09
N LYS A 161 -10.90 -7.89 -43.93
CA LYS A 161 -12.30 -7.56 -43.62
C LYS A 161 -12.45 -6.78 -42.32
N VAL A 162 -11.79 -7.21 -41.24
CA VAL A 162 -11.81 -6.50 -39.95
C VAL A 162 -11.22 -5.10 -40.05
N LYS A 163 -10.11 -4.91 -40.79
CA LYS A 163 -9.53 -3.58 -41.02
C LYS A 163 -10.45 -2.69 -41.85
N HIS A 164 -11.12 -3.25 -42.86
CA HIS A 164 -12.10 -2.52 -43.64
C HIS A 164 -13.27 -2.05 -42.76
N LEU A 165 -13.85 -2.97 -41.99
CA LEU A 165 -14.92 -2.65 -41.03
C LEU A 165 -14.47 -1.61 -40.00
N ALA A 166 -13.25 -1.74 -39.46
CA ALA A 166 -12.67 -0.77 -38.53
C ALA A 166 -12.52 0.61 -39.17
N THR A 167 -12.19 0.70 -40.46
CA THR A 167 -12.07 1.97 -41.20
C THR A 167 -13.44 2.65 -41.33
N CYS A 168 -14.48 1.89 -41.68
CA CYS A 168 -15.86 2.39 -41.76
C CYS A 168 -16.35 2.89 -40.40
N VAL A 169 -16.08 2.13 -39.33
CA VAL A 169 -16.40 2.53 -37.96
C VAL A 169 -15.62 3.79 -37.57
N GLN A 170 -14.32 3.87 -37.86
CA GLN A 170 -13.45 5.01 -37.56
C GLN A 170 -13.99 6.31 -38.18
N ALA A 171 -14.42 6.26 -39.44
CA ALA A 171 -15.02 7.39 -40.15
C ALA A 171 -16.32 7.90 -39.47
N SER A 172 -16.98 7.03 -38.70
CA SER A 172 -18.28 7.30 -38.08
C SER A 172 -18.18 7.68 -36.59
N ILE A 173 -16.99 7.65 -35.97
CA ILE A 173 -16.83 7.88 -34.51
C ILE A 173 -17.30 9.27 -34.05
N GLY A 174 -17.34 10.25 -34.95
CA GLY A 174 -17.87 11.59 -34.67
C GLY A 174 -19.39 11.72 -34.77
N SER A 175 -20.11 10.68 -35.20
CA SER A 175 -21.56 10.75 -35.39
C SER A 175 -22.33 10.74 -34.05
N SER A 176 -23.59 11.20 -34.08
CA SER A 176 -24.49 11.15 -32.93
C SER A 176 -24.74 9.73 -32.45
N GLU A 177 -24.90 8.81 -33.39
CA GLU A 177 -25.20 7.39 -33.17
C GLU A 177 -24.01 6.70 -32.49
N ALA A 178 -22.80 6.91 -33.03
CA ALA A 178 -21.57 6.36 -32.46
C ALA A 178 -21.31 6.91 -31.05
N THR A 179 -21.49 8.22 -30.85
CA THR A 179 -21.33 8.85 -29.53
C THR A 179 -22.33 8.30 -28.52
N ALA A 180 -23.59 8.15 -28.91
CA ALA A 180 -24.64 7.58 -28.07
C ALA A 180 -24.33 6.12 -27.69
N PHE A 181 -23.90 5.30 -28.67
CA PHE A 181 -23.46 3.93 -28.44
C PHE A 181 -22.29 3.86 -27.46
N LEU A 182 -21.20 4.58 -27.72
CA LEU A 182 -19.98 4.56 -26.90
C LEU A 182 -20.27 5.00 -25.47
N THR A 183 -21.09 6.04 -25.28
CA THR A 183 -21.52 6.51 -23.96
C THR A 183 -22.29 5.42 -23.22
N LYS A 184 -23.20 4.72 -23.91
CA LYS A 184 -24.05 3.66 -23.32
C LYS A 184 -23.24 2.42 -22.96
N VAL A 185 -22.28 2.03 -23.80
CA VAL A 185 -21.35 0.92 -23.53
C VAL A 185 -20.44 1.26 -22.35
N THR A 186 -19.79 2.42 -22.38
CA THR A 186 -18.89 2.88 -21.32
C THR A 186 -19.62 3.00 -19.98
N ALA A 187 -20.85 3.53 -19.97
CA ALA A 187 -21.66 3.59 -18.75
C ALA A 187 -22.04 2.21 -18.20
N LYS A 188 -22.26 1.21 -19.05
CA LYS A 188 -22.53 -0.18 -18.62
C LYS A 188 -21.29 -0.84 -18.04
N LEU A 189 -20.14 -0.68 -18.69
CA LEU A 189 -18.84 -1.15 -18.20
C LEU A 189 -18.54 -0.49 -16.85
N TRP A 190 -18.62 0.83 -16.78
CA TRP A 190 -18.43 1.62 -15.55
C TRP A 190 -19.28 1.07 -14.40
N LYS A 191 -20.59 0.89 -14.61
CA LYS A 191 -21.50 0.46 -13.55
C LYS A 191 -21.07 -0.85 -12.91
N LYS A 192 -20.56 -1.79 -13.71
CA LYS A 192 -20.10 -3.10 -13.23
C LYS A 192 -18.74 -3.04 -12.57
N VAL A 193 -17.81 -2.31 -13.16
CA VAL A 193 -16.48 -2.13 -12.58
C VAL A 193 -16.56 -1.38 -11.25
N ALA A 194 -17.24 -0.24 -11.23
CA ALA A 194 -17.39 0.58 -10.03
C ALA A 194 -18.21 -0.10 -8.91
N SER A 195 -18.95 -1.19 -9.17
CA SER A 195 -19.51 -2.00 -8.08
C SER A 195 -18.47 -2.87 -7.38
N VAL A 196 -17.46 -3.35 -8.11
CA VAL A 196 -16.37 -4.15 -7.52
C VAL A 196 -15.48 -3.27 -6.64
N VAL A 197 -15.09 -2.10 -7.16
CA VAL A 197 -14.12 -1.22 -6.47
C VAL A 197 -14.75 -0.34 -5.36
N ARG A 198 -16.04 -0.51 -5.07
CA ARG A 198 -16.78 0.30 -4.10
C ARG A 198 -16.42 -0.13 -2.67
N GLY A 199 -15.64 0.70 -1.97
CA GLY A 199 -15.18 0.42 -0.61
C GLY A 199 -14.03 -0.59 -0.53
N GLN A 200 -13.32 -0.81 -1.64
CA GLN A 200 -12.12 -1.64 -1.71
C GLN A 200 -10.97 -0.85 -2.33
N GLY A 201 -9.74 -1.19 -1.94
CA GLY A 201 -8.51 -0.70 -2.58
C GLY A 201 -8.25 -1.37 -3.93
N TRP A 202 -7.31 -0.83 -4.70
CA TRP A 202 -6.84 -1.42 -5.96
C TRP A 202 -5.90 -2.62 -5.69
N THR A 203 -6.47 -3.77 -5.33
CA THR A 203 -5.70 -5.03 -5.16
C THR A 203 -5.75 -5.88 -6.44
N GLU A 204 -4.83 -6.85 -6.57
CA GLU A 204 -4.87 -7.83 -7.68
C GLU A 204 -6.16 -8.65 -7.68
N GLU A 205 -6.69 -8.98 -6.49
CA GLU A 205 -7.99 -9.62 -6.35
C GLU A 205 -9.13 -8.75 -6.92
N CYS A 206 -9.11 -7.45 -6.62
CA CYS A 206 -10.08 -6.50 -7.14
C CYS A 206 -9.99 -6.39 -8.68
N LYS A 207 -8.77 -6.32 -9.24
CA LYS A 207 -8.55 -6.36 -10.70
C LYS A 207 -9.11 -7.64 -11.31
N GLY A 208 -8.85 -8.79 -10.69
CA GLY A 208 -9.39 -10.08 -11.12
C GLY A 208 -10.92 -10.09 -11.17
N GLN A 209 -11.58 -9.58 -10.13
CA GLN A 209 -13.04 -9.45 -10.07
C GLN A 209 -13.59 -8.47 -11.13
N MET A 210 -12.89 -7.38 -11.41
CA MET A 210 -13.27 -6.44 -12.50
C MET A 210 -13.24 -7.13 -13.87
N TRP A 211 -12.21 -7.93 -14.15
CA TRP A 211 -12.13 -8.73 -15.38
C TRP A 211 -13.24 -9.79 -15.47
N GLN A 212 -13.60 -10.43 -14.36
CA GLN A 212 -14.72 -11.37 -14.32
C GLN A 212 -16.05 -10.69 -14.65
N GLU A 213 -16.33 -9.52 -14.06
CA GLU A 213 -17.53 -8.74 -14.37
C GLU A 213 -17.54 -8.25 -15.82
N PHE A 214 -16.39 -7.86 -16.36
CA PHE A 214 -16.22 -7.52 -17.78
C PHE A 214 -16.56 -8.71 -18.68
N HIS A 215 -16.00 -9.90 -18.43
CA HIS A 215 -16.30 -11.08 -19.22
C HIS A 215 -17.78 -11.50 -19.12
N SER A 216 -18.38 -11.36 -17.93
CA SER A 216 -19.83 -11.57 -17.75
C SER A 216 -20.65 -10.60 -18.61
N LEU A 217 -20.25 -9.34 -18.72
CA LEU A 217 -20.90 -8.37 -19.61
C LEU A 217 -20.68 -8.68 -21.09
N ARG A 218 -19.45 -9.05 -21.45
CA ARG A 218 -19.02 -9.32 -22.82
C ARG A 218 -19.82 -10.44 -23.48
N ILE A 219 -20.19 -11.46 -22.71
CA ILE A 219 -20.96 -12.61 -23.20
C ILE A 219 -22.48 -12.32 -23.20
N LYS A 220 -22.96 -11.35 -22.43
CA LYS A 220 -24.39 -11.03 -22.38
C LYS A 220 -24.85 -10.38 -23.67
N LYS A 221 -25.87 -10.99 -24.31
CA LYS A 221 -26.47 -10.56 -25.60
C LYS A 221 -26.75 -9.05 -25.72
N LYS A 222 -27.06 -8.37 -24.61
CA LYS A 222 -27.38 -6.93 -24.61
C LYS A 222 -26.30 -6.03 -25.24
N LEU A 223 -25.02 -6.33 -25.07
CA LEU A 223 -23.94 -5.50 -25.63
C LEU A 223 -23.73 -5.77 -27.13
N PRO A 224 -23.60 -7.03 -27.59
CA PRO A 224 -23.61 -7.36 -29.02
C PRO A 224 -24.83 -6.82 -29.77
N THR A 225 -26.04 -6.86 -29.19
CA THR A 225 -27.23 -6.29 -29.83
C THR A 225 -27.14 -4.78 -30.03
N LEU A 226 -26.52 -4.05 -29.09
CA LEU A 226 -26.29 -2.61 -29.25
C LEU A 226 -25.27 -2.32 -30.35
N TRP A 227 -24.28 -3.19 -30.51
CA TRP A 227 -23.28 -3.07 -31.57
C TRP A 227 -23.88 -3.32 -32.96
N LYS A 228 -24.66 -4.39 -33.12
CA LYS A 228 -25.42 -4.67 -34.35
C LYS A 228 -26.35 -3.52 -34.72
N ALA A 229 -27.06 -2.96 -33.73
CA ALA A 229 -27.92 -1.80 -33.95
C ALA A 229 -27.12 -0.60 -34.48
N LEU A 230 -25.94 -0.29 -33.89
CA LEU A 230 -25.09 0.79 -34.37
C LEU A 230 -24.65 0.59 -35.83
N LEU A 231 -24.17 -0.61 -36.19
CA LEU A 231 -23.72 -0.88 -37.56
C LEU A 231 -24.85 -0.72 -38.58
N ASN A 232 -26.06 -1.16 -38.22
CA ASN A 232 -27.25 -0.98 -39.04
C ASN A 232 -27.65 0.49 -39.17
N ASP A 233 -27.64 1.25 -38.06
CA ASP A 233 -27.98 2.68 -38.04
C ASP A 233 -26.99 3.50 -38.87
N LEU A 234 -25.72 3.07 -38.93
CA LEU A 234 -24.68 3.68 -39.76
C LEU A 234 -24.63 3.15 -41.20
N ASN A 235 -25.48 2.19 -41.55
CA ASN A 235 -25.52 1.52 -42.85
C ASN A 235 -24.15 0.95 -43.27
N ILE A 236 -23.43 0.34 -42.32
CA ILE A 236 -22.12 -0.29 -42.56
C ILE A 236 -22.34 -1.76 -42.92
N GLU A 237 -21.94 -2.15 -44.12
CA GLU A 237 -21.95 -3.54 -44.56
C GLU A 237 -20.90 -4.37 -43.80
N HIS A 238 -21.32 -5.56 -43.33
CA HIS A 238 -20.47 -6.48 -42.57
C HIS A 238 -21.02 -7.91 -42.63
N GLU A 239 -20.13 -8.89 -42.48
CA GLU A 239 -20.47 -10.27 -42.17
C GLU A 239 -20.27 -10.56 -40.67
N GLU A 240 -20.83 -11.68 -40.20
CA GLU A 240 -20.88 -12.00 -38.76
C GLU A 240 -19.47 -12.22 -38.15
N GLU A 241 -18.51 -12.74 -38.91
CA GLU A 241 -17.18 -13.09 -38.39
C GLU A 241 -16.35 -11.86 -38.02
N GLU A 242 -16.16 -10.91 -38.95
CA GLU A 242 -15.43 -9.67 -38.68
C GLU A 242 -16.17 -8.77 -37.68
N GLU A 243 -17.50 -8.81 -37.68
CA GLU A 243 -18.33 -8.07 -36.73
C GLU A 243 -18.02 -8.49 -35.30
N VAL A 244 -18.09 -9.80 -35.03
CA VAL A 244 -17.81 -10.35 -33.71
C VAL A 244 -16.36 -10.08 -33.33
N PHE A 245 -15.41 -10.30 -34.23
CA PHE A 245 -13.99 -10.14 -33.92
C PHE A 245 -13.64 -8.69 -33.58
N LEU A 246 -14.09 -7.73 -34.40
CA LEU A 246 -13.88 -6.31 -34.15
C LEU A 246 -14.55 -5.90 -32.84
N PHE A 247 -15.81 -6.28 -32.62
CA PHE A 247 -16.53 -5.90 -31.41
C PHE A 247 -15.84 -6.37 -30.13
N GLN A 248 -15.39 -7.64 -30.10
CA GLN A 248 -14.70 -8.20 -28.93
C GLN A 248 -13.39 -7.45 -28.66
N TYR A 249 -12.62 -7.14 -29.72
CA TYR A 249 -11.39 -6.38 -29.60
C TYR A 249 -11.63 -4.97 -29.07
N LEU A 250 -12.56 -4.22 -29.69
CA LEU A 250 -12.88 -2.85 -29.28
C LEU A 250 -13.37 -2.78 -27.84
N LEU A 251 -14.26 -3.70 -27.45
CA LEU A 251 -14.81 -3.74 -26.09
C LEU A 251 -13.72 -3.98 -25.05
N GLU A 252 -12.75 -4.86 -25.34
CA GLU A 252 -11.60 -5.08 -24.48
C GLU A 252 -10.70 -3.85 -24.38
N GLN A 253 -10.40 -3.17 -25.50
CA GLN A 253 -9.57 -1.97 -25.48
C GLN A 253 -10.23 -0.81 -24.75
N ILE A 254 -11.55 -0.61 -24.93
CA ILE A 254 -12.33 0.39 -24.17
C ILE A 254 -12.26 0.07 -22.68
N PHE A 255 -12.42 -1.20 -22.30
CA PHE A 255 -12.34 -1.62 -20.90
C PHE A 255 -10.95 -1.39 -20.30
N ARG A 256 -9.88 -1.74 -21.01
CA ARG A 256 -8.49 -1.50 -20.56
C ARG A 256 -8.22 -0.02 -20.33
N GLN A 257 -8.63 0.84 -21.26
CA GLN A 257 -8.47 2.29 -21.11
C GLN A 257 -9.29 2.84 -19.94
N LEU A 258 -10.54 2.41 -19.79
CA LEU A 258 -11.38 2.79 -18.67
C LEU A 258 -10.71 2.41 -17.33
N MET A 259 -10.20 1.18 -17.20
CA MET A 259 -9.49 0.76 -16.00
C MET A 259 -8.22 1.58 -15.77
N HIS A 260 -7.44 1.84 -16.82
CA HIS A 260 -6.22 2.63 -16.71
C HIS A 260 -6.53 4.04 -16.19
N GLU A 261 -7.53 4.72 -16.73
CA GLU A 261 -7.88 6.06 -16.26
C GLU A 261 -8.53 6.08 -14.88
N MET A 262 -9.32 5.05 -14.56
CA MET A 262 -9.80 4.86 -13.20
C MET A 262 -8.64 4.76 -12.23
N MET A 263 -7.63 3.97 -12.56
CA MET A 263 -6.43 3.82 -11.76
C MET A 263 -5.66 5.14 -11.72
N ASP A 264 -5.31 5.73 -12.86
CA ASP A 264 -4.50 6.95 -12.95
C ASP A 264 -5.13 8.15 -12.23
N LYS A 265 -6.45 8.35 -12.33
CA LYS A 265 -7.13 9.45 -11.62
C LYS A 265 -7.43 9.15 -10.15
N ASP A 266 -7.59 7.87 -9.76
CA ASP A 266 -7.78 7.48 -8.35
C ASP A 266 -6.45 7.17 -7.63
N MET A 267 -5.35 7.06 -8.35
CA MET A 267 -3.98 6.92 -7.87
C MET A 267 -3.33 8.31 -7.90
N PRO A 268 -2.44 8.67 -6.96
CA PRO A 268 -1.68 9.90 -7.12
C PRO A 268 -1.00 9.88 -8.48
N ALA A 269 -1.14 10.98 -9.24
CA ALA A 269 -0.22 11.29 -10.32
C ALA A 269 1.18 10.91 -9.82
N GLN A 270 1.87 10.03 -10.55
CA GLN A 270 3.16 9.48 -10.14
C GLN A 270 3.93 10.59 -9.45
N VAL A 271 4.10 10.48 -8.13
CA VAL A 271 4.89 11.45 -7.39
C VAL A 271 6.22 11.43 -8.11
N GLN A 272 6.58 12.52 -8.78
CA GLN A 272 7.89 12.62 -9.39
C GLN A 272 8.87 12.43 -8.23
N LEU A 273 9.43 11.22 -8.14
CA LEU A 273 10.40 10.89 -7.11
C LEU A 273 11.54 11.88 -7.32
N SER A 274 11.65 12.85 -6.43
CA SER A 274 12.76 13.81 -6.50
C SER A 274 14.04 13.00 -6.44
N LYS A 275 14.93 13.17 -7.43
CA LYS A 275 16.16 12.37 -7.55
C LYS A 275 17.18 12.63 -6.44
N ASP A 276 16.97 13.68 -5.63
CA ASP A 276 17.93 14.16 -4.62
C ASP A 276 17.56 13.77 -3.18
N VAL A 277 16.90 12.63 -2.96
CA VAL A 277 16.64 12.15 -1.60
C VAL A 277 17.87 11.44 -1.05
N THR A 278 18.58 12.12 -0.15
CA THR A 278 19.67 11.54 0.64
C THR A 278 19.25 11.37 2.09
N MET A 279 20.00 10.56 2.84
CA MET A 279 19.90 10.45 4.28
C MET A 279 21.21 10.91 4.91
N ASP A 280 21.12 11.64 6.02
CA ASP A 280 22.30 11.91 6.84
C ASP A 280 22.66 10.70 7.75
N LYS A 281 23.78 10.79 8.45
CA LYS A 281 24.26 9.71 9.32
C LYS A 281 23.32 9.38 10.47
N ASN A 282 22.68 10.39 11.06
CA ASN A 282 21.77 10.21 12.19
C ASN A 282 20.47 9.55 11.73
N GLU A 283 19.97 9.95 10.57
CA GLU A 283 18.81 9.33 9.93
C GLU A 283 19.09 7.88 9.56
N GLU A 284 20.29 7.57 9.06
CA GLU A 284 20.71 6.21 8.76
C GLU A 284 20.78 5.32 10.02
N GLN A 285 21.28 5.87 11.13
CA GLN A 285 21.30 5.21 12.44
C GLN A 285 19.88 4.94 12.97
N ALA A 286 19.02 5.95 12.96
CA ALA A 286 17.63 5.83 13.38
C ALA A 286 16.86 4.83 12.50
N LEU A 287 17.08 4.84 11.19
CA LEU A 287 16.45 3.86 10.29
C LEU A 287 16.89 2.44 10.62
N ARG A 288 18.17 2.22 10.93
CA ARG A 288 18.65 0.89 11.32
C ARG A 288 17.99 0.39 12.61
N TYR A 289 17.82 1.29 13.58
CA TYR A 289 17.04 1.00 14.79
C TYR A 289 15.60 0.58 14.44
N CYS A 290 14.90 1.38 13.63
CA CYS A 290 13.53 1.07 13.17
C CYS A 290 13.45 -0.25 12.39
N SER A 291 14.51 -0.59 11.64
CA SER A 291 14.58 -1.82 10.83
C SER A 291 14.53 -3.08 11.69
N GLY A 292 14.92 -3.01 12.97
CA GLY A 292 14.81 -4.11 13.93
C GLY A 292 13.40 -4.32 14.50
N TYR A 293 12.61 -3.25 14.60
CA TYR A 293 11.26 -3.32 15.17
C TYR A 293 10.32 -4.25 14.37
N ILE A 294 10.37 -4.18 13.04
CA ILE A 294 9.49 -4.96 12.15
C ILE A 294 9.72 -6.46 12.27
N PRO A 295 10.94 -7.00 12.10
CA PRO A 295 11.19 -8.42 12.29
C PRO A 295 10.89 -8.86 13.72
N ALA A 296 11.21 -8.06 14.76
CA ALA A 296 10.87 -8.40 16.14
C ALA A 296 9.35 -8.58 16.34
N LYS A 297 8.55 -7.64 15.81
CA LYS A 297 7.08 -7.69 15.86
C LYS A 297 6.51 -8.89 15.12
N LEU A 298 7.02 -9.17 13.91
CA LEU A 298 6.58 -10.31 13.11
C LEU A 298 6.99 -11.65 13.75
N LEU A 299 8.18 -11.74 14.33
CA LEU A 299 8.65 -12.91 15.07
C LEU A 299 7.73 -13.21 16.25
N LYS A 300 7.41 -12.20 17.07
CA LYS A 300 6.47 -12.36 18.20
C LYS A 300 5.14 -12.96 17.71
N ARG A 301 4.58 -12.41 16.63
CA ARG A 301 3.32 -12.88 16.02
C ARG A 301 3.42 -14.33 15.52
N TYR A 302 4.43 -14.65 14.71
CA TYR A 302 4.52 -15.96 14.07
C TYR A 302 4.94 -17.08 15.03
N LYS A 303 5.69 -16.77 16.09
CA LYS A 303 6.01 -17.74 17.17
C LYS A 303 4.77 -18.19 17.95
N CYS A 304 3.73 -17.36 18.04
CA CYS A 304 2.47 -17.74 18.68
C CYS A 304 1.64 -18.74 17.84
N LEU A 305 1.88 -18.84 16.53
CA LEU A 305 1.12 -19.71 15.63
C LEU A 305 1.70 -21.14 15.58
N LYS A 306 1.41 -21.92 16.63
CA LYS A 306 1.81 -23.33 16.72
C LYS A 306 1.23 -24.15 15.57
N ASN A 307 1.97 -25.16 15.10
CA ASN A 307 1.58 -26.11 14.05
C ASN A 307 1.35 -25.53 12.63
N ASN A 308 1.76 -24.28 12.37
CA ASN A 308 1.69 -23.69 11.03
C ASN A 308 3.05 -23.74 10.32
N GLN A 309 3.16 -24.56 9.27
CA GLN A 309 4.41 -24.73 8.51
C GLN A 309 4.90 -23.44 7.85
N THR A 310 4.00 -22.59 7.38
CA THR A 310 4.35 -21.30 6.78
C THR A 310 4.86 -20.33 7.85
N ALA A 311 4.21 -20.29 9.02
CA ALA A 311 4.68 -19.47 10.13
C ALA A 311 6.07 -19.93 10.62
N ALA A 312 6.31 -21.24 10.72
CA ALA A 312 7.63 -21.78 11.07
C ALA A 312 8.71 -21.39 10.05
N ALA A 313 8.39 -21.43 8.75
CA ALA A 313 9.30 -20.98 7.70
C ALA A 313 9.60 -19.48 7.80
N PHE A 314 8.60 -18.64 8.10
CA PHE A 314 8.78 -17.21 8.32
C PHE A 314 9.64 -16.93 9.55
N VAL A 315 9.39 -17.60 10.67
CA VAL A 315 10.21 -17.46 11.89
C VAL A 315 11.68 -17.75 11.57
N LYS A 316 11.98 -18.85 10.87
CA LYS A 316 13.36 -19.21 10.52
C LYS A 316 14.07 -18.12 9.69
N VAL A 317 13.37 -17.52 8.73
CA VAL A 317 13.95 -16.43 7.92
C VAL A 317 14.09 -15.15 8.73
N LEU A 318 13.07 -14.76 9.49
CA LEU A 318 13.12 -13.55 10.30
C LEU A 318 14.18 -13.64 11.42
N GLU A 319 14.41 -14.82 12.00
CA GLU A 319 15.52 -15.03 12.95
C GLU A 319 16.88 -14.89 12.26
N SER A 320 17.00 -15.34 11.01
CA SER A 320 18.25 -15.23 10.24
C SER A 320 18.63 -13.77 9.91
N TRP A 321 17.67 -12.84 10.00
CA TRP A 321 17.89 -11.40 9.80
C TRP A 321 18.60 -10.73 10.98
N GLY A 322 18.56 -11.38 12.15
CA GLY A 322 19.27 -10.93 13.34
C GLY A 322 20.78 -11.11 13.19
N GLU A 323 21.53 -10.13 13.71
CA GLU A 323 22.98 -10.19 13.87
C GLU A 323 23.32 -11.05 15.10
N ASN A 324 24.08 -12.12 14.90
CA ASN A 324 24.49 -13.04 15.98
C ASN A 324 26.01 -13.06 16.20
N SER A 325 26.79 -12.29 15.46
CA SER A 325 28.26 -12.32 15.51
C SER A 325 28.88 -10.94 15.65
N VAL A 326 29.99 -10.90 16.38
CA VAL A 326 30.80 -9.71 16.72
C VAL A 326 31.82 -9.35 15.60
N GLU A 327 31.94 -10.18 14.57
CA GLU A 327 33.03 -10.09 13.58
C GLU A 327 32.51 -10.02 12.15
N ASP A 328 31.97 -8.88 11.75
CA ASP A 328 31.86 -8.54 10.34
C ASP A 328 33.05 -7.65 9.95
N ALA A 329 33.57 -7.86 8.74
CA ALA A 329 34.51 -6.92 8.13
C ALA A 329 33.88 -5.51 8.11
N PRO A 330 34.65 -4.43 8.34
CA PRO A 330 34.11 -3.09 8.40
C PRO A 330 33.43 -2.73 7.07
N THR A 331 32.10 -2.63 7.11
CA THR A 331 31.29 -2.18 5.98
C THR A 331 31.12 -0.66 6.04
N PHE A 332 30.72 -0.05 4.91
CA PHE A 332 30.43 1.38 4.85
C PHE A 332 29.34 1.83 5.83
N VAL A 333 28.48 0.89 6.28
CA VAL A 333 27.37 1.13 7.21
C VAL A 333 27.69 0.67 8.64
N ALA A 334 28.91 0.22 8.93
CA ALA A 334 29.29 -0.28 10.26
C ALA A 334 29.09 0.77 11.37
N TYR A 335 29.23 2.05 11.05
CA TYR A 335 29.00 3.16 12.00
C TYR A 335 27.56 3.17 12.56
N THR A 336 26.59 2.62 11.83
CA THR A 336 25.21 2.49 12.30
C THR A 336 25.04 1.36 13.34
N LYS A 337 25.87 0.31 13.28
CA LYS A 337 25.91 -0.76 14.30
C LYS A 337 26.42 -0.21 15.63
N VAL A 338 27.54 0.52 15.59
CA VAL A 338 28.18 1.10 16.78
C VAL A 338 27.22 2.00 17.56
N TRP A 339 26.42 2.80 16.85
CA TRP A 339 25.41 3.62 17.50
C TRP A 339 24.27 2.77 18.10
N LEU A 340 23.79 1.76 17.37
CA LEU A 340 22.72 0.88 17.84
C LEU A 340 23.12 0.08 19.08
N GLU A 341 24.37 -0.37 19.16
CA GLU A 341 24.92 -1.06 20.34
C GLU A 341 24.91 -0.17 21.58
N LYS A 342 25.22 1.13 21.44
CA LYS A 342 25.13 2.10 22.55
C LYS A 342 23.70 2.26 23.07
N GLN A 343 22.70 2.13 22.20
CA GLN A 343 21.29 2.22 22.57
C GLN A 343 20.73 0.89 23.09
N ASN A 344 21.44 -0.23 22.89
CA ASN A 344 20.91 -1.54 23.19
C ASN A 344 21.04 -1.89 24.69
N ARG A 345 19.90 -1.95 25.38
CA ARG A 345 19.80 -2.39 26.78
C ARG A 345 19.46 -3.88 26.92
N GLY A 346 19.72 -4.69 25.89
CA GLY A 346 19.50 -6.14 25.86
C GLY A 346 18.16 -6.61 25.26
N GLY A 347 17.32 -5.68 24.81
CA GLY A 347 15.99 -5.98 24.24
C GLY A 347 15.84 -5.70 22.74
N LEU A 348 16.85 -5.09 22.09
CA LEU A 348 16.74 -4.70 20.69
C LEU A 348 17.05 -5.86 19.73
N PHE A 349 16.25 -5.95 18.67
CA PHE A 349 16.53 -6.85 17.55
C PHE A 349 17.52 -6.17 16.59
N VAL A 350 18.80 -6.52 16.72
CA VAL A 350 19.87 -5.98 15.87
C VAL A 350 19.84 -6.66 14.51
N VAL A 351 19.64 -5.89 13.43
CA VAL A 351 19.58 -6.42 12.06
C VAL A 351 20.94 -6.45 11.37
N LYS A 352 21.13 -7.42 10.47
CA LYS A 352 22.27 -7.50 9.55
C LYS A 352 22.27 -6.36 8.53
N ASP A 353 23.45 -6.09 7.95
CA ASP A 353 23.62 -5.02 6.95
C ASP A 353 22.72 -5.19 5.73
N ASN A 354 22.58 -6.41 5.19
CA ASN A 354 21.71 -6.65 4.03
C ASN A 354 20.23 -6.37 4.32
N VAL A 355 19.80 -6.62 5.55
CA VAL A 355 18.42 -6.36 6.00
C VAL A 355 18.23 -4.86 6.18
N TYR A 356 19.20 -4.17 6.80
CA TYR A 356 19.20 -2.72 6.88
C TYR A 356 19.15 -2.06 5.50
N LEU A 357 19.98 -2.51 4.54
CA LEU A 357 19.99 -1.97 3.18
C LEU A 357 18.66 -2.19 2.44
N PHE A 358 17.95 -3.29 2.72
CA PHE A 358 16.59 -3.50 2.23
C PHE A 358 15.61 -2.44 2.76
N PHE A 359 15.61 -2.18 4.07
CA PHE A 359 14.79 -1.12 4.66
C PHE A 359 15.20 0.28 4.19
N LYS A 360 16.50 0.52 3.96
CA LYS A 360 17.02 1.76 3.35
C LYS A 360 16.46 2.00 1.96
N ALA A 361 16.45 0.98 1.10
CA ALA A 361 15.87 1.10 -0.24
C ALA A 361 14.37 1.45 -0.20
N MET A 362 13.61 0.83 0.71
CA MET A 362 12.19 1.19 0.90
C MET A 362 12.02 2.61 1.45
N GLU A 363 12.86 3.03 2.41
CA GLU A 363 12.79 4.36 3.01
C GLU A 363 13.05 5.46 1.98
N LEU A 364 13.98 5.27 1.05
CA LEU A 364 14.24 6.25 -0.02
C LEU A 364 13.00 6.47 -0.91
N ILE A 365 12.25 5.42 -1.22
CA ILE A 365 10.98 5.51 -1.96
C ILE A 365 9.93 6.24 -1.13
N VAL A 366 9.83 5.90 0.16
CA VAL A 366 8.88 6.54 1.09
C VAL A 366 9.18 8.03 1.22
N ARG A 367 10.44 8.43 1.40
CA ARG A 367 10.89 9.83 1.51
C ARG A 367 10.66 10.64 0.24
N ALA A 368 11.00 10.06 -0.91
CA ALA A 368 10.76 10.69 -2.20
C ALA A 368 9.28 10.91 -2.49
N SER A 369 8.41 10.10 -1.87
CA SER A 369 6.97 10.25 -1.96
C SER A 369 6.44 11.23 -0.91
N LEU A 370 6.67 10.95 0.38
CA LEU A 370 6.13 11.67 1.54
C LEU A 370 6.90 12.98 1.83
N GLN A 371 6.77 13.95 0.93
CA GLN A 371 7.31 15.30 1.11
C GLN A 371 6.21 16.27 1.54
N GLN A 372 6.59 17.34 2.24
CA GLN A 372 5.64 18.37 2.71
C GLN A 372 4.87 19.02 1.54
N ASP A 373 5.55 19.24 0.42
CA ASP A 373 4.97 19.86 -0.77
C ASP A 373 3.94 18.95 -1.46
N ASN A 374 4.08 17.64 -1.29
CA ASN A 374 3.17 16.64 -1.86
C ASN A 374 1.89 16.44 -1.02
N ILE A 375 1.77 17.09 0.15
CA ILE A 375 0.63 16.87 1.05
C ILE A 375 -0.69 17.32 0.45
N ALA A 376 -0.69 18.41 -0.33
CA ALA A 376 -1.88 18.83 -1.07
C ALA A 376 -2.32 17.76 -2.09
N LEU A 377 -1.36 17.04 -2.68
CA LEU A 377 -1.63 15.94 -3.62
C LEU A 377 -2.27 14.75 -2.89
N PHE A 378 -1.87 14.49 -1.63
CA PHE A 378 -2.40 13.40 -0.81
C PHE A 378 -3.82 13.61 -0.30
N GLN A 379 -4.40 14.79 -0.49
CA GLN A 379 -5.76 15.06 -0.07
C GLN A 379 -6.74 14.11 -0.79
N HIS A 380 -7.37 13.23 -0.02
CA HIS A 380 -8.28 12.17 -0.48
C HIS A 380 -7.64 10.97 -1.18
N LEU A 381 -6.32 10.77 -1.08
CA LEU A 381 -5.64 9.60 -1.66
C LEU A 381 -5.29 8.55 -0.60
N ASN A 382 -5.27 7.28 -1.01
CA ASN A 382 -4.67 6.22 -0.21
C ASN A 382 -3.17 6.13 -0.51
N VAL A 383 -2.39 6.93 0.23
CA VAL A 383 -0.94 7.05 0.06
C VAL A 383 -0.21 5.72 0.27
N GLN A 384 -0.73 4.85 1.16
CA GLN A 384 -0.14 3.53 1.41
C GLN A 384 -0.20 2.63 0.18
N ILE A 385 -1.28 2.67 -0.61
CA ILE A 385 -1.40 1.85 -1.83
C ILE A 385 -0.43 2.36 -2.90
N GLY A 386 -0.33 3.68 -3.09
CA GLY A 386 0.65 4.25 -4.03
C GLY A 386 2.09 3.89 -3.67
N LEU A 387 2.44 4.03 -2.39
CA LEU A 387 3.75 3.63 -1.88
C LEU A 387 4.02 2.12 -2.03
N LEU A 388 3.01 1.28 -1.77
CA LEU A 388 3.14 -0.17 -1.95
C LEU A 388 3.48 -0.51 -3.40
N ASN A 389 2.79 0.08 -4.37
CA ASN A 389 3.07 -0.15 -5.79
C ASN A 389 4.49 0.29 -6.16
N ASN A 390 4.90 1.50 -5.74
CA ASN A 390 6.26 2.00 -6.01
C ASN A 390 7.35 1.09 -5.39
N ILE A 391 7.11 0.53 -4.21
CA ILE A 391 8.02 -0.41 -3.56
C ILE A 391 8.07 -1.75 -4.31
N CYS A 392 6.92 -2.27 -4.74
CA CYS A 392 6.83 -3.52 -5.50
C CYS A 392 7.48 -3.42 -6.90
N GLU A 393 7.39 -2.25 -7.55
CA GLU A 393 7.97 -2.01 -8.88
C GLU A 393 9.47 -1.66 -8.82
N SER A 394 10.01 -1.40 -7.62
CA SER A 394 11.43 -1.08 -7.45
C SER A 394 12.31 -2.31 -7.65
N GLY A 395 13.11 -2.29 -8.72
CA GLY A 395 14.12 -3.31 -8.98
C GLY A 395 15.17 -3.41 -7.86
N GLU A 396 15.54 -2.28 -7.24
CA GLU A 396 16.49 -2.28 -6.12
C GLU A 396 15.92 -2.94 -4.87
N VAL A 397 14.67 -2.62 -4.49
CA VAL A 397 14.01 -3.26 -3.36
C VAL A 397 13.87 -4.77 -3.61
N THR A 398 13.45 -5.14 -4.82
CA THR A 398 13.26 -6.55 -5.21
C THR A 398 14.57 -7.32 -5.12
N GLN A 399 15.67 -6.77 -5.64
CA GLN A 399 16.99 -7.39 -5.58
C GLN A 399 17.44 -7.64 -4.13
N LYS A 400 17.28 -6.64 -3.24
CA LYS A 400 17.66 -6.79 -1.83
C LYS A 400 16.72 -7.75 -1.09
N TRP A 401 15.43 -7.76 -1.44
CA TRP A 401 14.45 -8.71 -0.91
C TRP A 401 14.81 -10.15 -1.23
N GLU A 402 15.20 -10.45 -2.47
CA GLU A 402 15.59 -11.79 -2.90
C GLU A 402 16.77 -12.33 -2.08
N LEU A 403 17.74 -11.47 -1.77
CA LEU A 403 18.91 -11.84 -0.97
C LEU A 403 18.53 -12.27 0.45
N ILE A 404 17.64 -11.52 1.11
CA ILE A 404 17.27 -11.77 2.51
C ILE A 404 16.13 -12.80 2.68
N SER A 405 15.44 -13.16 1.60
CA SER A 405 14.29 -14.08 1.61
C SER A 405 14.57 -15.43 0.92
N LYS A 406 15.78 -15.63 0.39
CA LYS A 406 16.22 -16.82 -0.37
C LYS A 406 15.77 -18.18 0.17
N PRO A 407 15.70 -18.44 1.50
CA PRO A 407 15.28 -19.75 2.01
C PRO A 407 13.79 -20.11 1.81
N LEU A 408 12.95 -19.16 1.36
CA LEU A 408 11.51 -19.35 1.19
C LEU A 408 11.14 -19.72 -0.26
N THR A 409 10.03 -20.44 -0.42
CA THR A 409 9.39 -20.65 -1.72
C THR A 409 8.85 -19.34 -2.27
N LEU A 410 8.62 -19.23 -3.59
CA LEU A 410 8.12 -18.01 -4.23
C LEU A 410 6.83 -17.47 -3.57
N GLU A 411 5.81 -18.31 -3.40
CA GLU A 411 4.54 -17.93 -2.75
C GLU A 411 4.74 -17.41 -1.31
N ARG A 412 5.63 -18.07 -0.54
CA ARG A 412 5.94 -17.67 0.83
C ARG A 412 6.73 -16.37 0.88
N ARG A 413 7.64 -16.15 -0.09
CA ARG A 413 8.38 -14.88 -0.24
C ARG A 413 7.41 -13.73 -0.49
N GLU A 414 6.49 -13.88 -1.42
CA GLU A 414 5.49 -12.83 -1.71
C GLU A 414 4.64 -12.51 -0.49
N LYS A 415 4.14 -13.53 0.22
CA LYS A 415 3.34 -13.32 1.45
C LYS A 415 4.12 -12.59 2.54
N LEU A 416 5.37 -13.00 2.82
CA LEU A 416 6.18 -12.35 3.85
C LEU A 416 6.56 -10.92 3.43
N PHE A 417 6.87 -10.70 2.15
CA PHE A 417 7.18 -9.39 1.60
C PHE A 417 6.03 -8.40 1.86
N GLN A 418 4.80 -8.81 1.51
CA GLN A 418 3.61 -7.99 1.72
C GLN A 418 3.40 -7.62 3.20
N GLU A 419 3.61 -8.57 4.12
CA GLU A 419 3.48 -8.30 5.56
C GLU A 419 4.56 -7.34 6.08
N VAL A 420 5.80 -7.46 5.59
CA VAL A 420 6.93 -6.59 5.95
C VAL A 420 6.69 -5.18 5.43
N VAL A 421 6.38 -5.02 4.14
CA VAL A 421 6.12 -3.73 3.50
C VAL A 421 4.92 -3.04 4.15
N LYS A 422 3.83 -3.77 4.40
CA LYS A 422 2.64 -3.23 5.07
C LYS A 422 2.95 -2.69 6.47
N ASN A 423 3.73 -3.42 7.28
CA ASN A 423 4.12 -2.95 8.60
C ASN A 423 5.05 -1.73 8.51
N PHE A 424 5.99 -1.73 7.57
CA PHE A 424 6.90 -0.60 7.32
C PHE A 424 6.12 0.66 6.92
N LEU A 425 5.26 0.57 5.90
CA LEU A 425 4.47 1.69 5.40
C LEU A 425 3.51 2.24 6.46
N LYS A 426 2.88 1.37 7.25
CA LYS A 426 2.02 1.81 8.36
C LYS A 426 2.80 2.69 9.33
N MET A 427 3.94 2.20 9.81
CA MET A 427 4.81 2.92 10.74
C MET A 427 5.29 4.27 10.17
N ARG A 428 5.76 4.29 8.91
CA ARG A 428 6.27 5.52 8.29
C ARG A 428 5.18 6.54 7.98
N CYS A 429 4.01 6.10 7.50
CA CYS A 429 2.88 7.00 7.25
C CYS A 429 2.36 7.62 8.55
N GLU A 430 2.25 6.84 9.63
CA GLU A 430 1.82 7.36 10.94
C GLU A 430 2.81 8.38 11.50
N ALA A 431 4.12 8.08 11.41
CA ALA A 431 5.16 9.02 11.82
C ALA A 431 5.10 10.34 11.02
N PHE A 432 4.97 10.23 9.69
CA PHE A 432 4.85 11.40 8.81
C PHE A 432 3.64 12.27 9.15
N VAL A 433 2.46 11.66 9.34
CA VAL A 433 1.24 12.40 9.72
C VAL A 433 1.42 13.11 11.06
N LYS A 434 2.05 12.47 12.05
CA LYS A 434 2.33 13.10 13.35
C LYS A 434 3.23 14.33 13.21
N VAL A 435 4.37 14.18 12.54
CA VAL A 435 5.32 15.29 12.30
C VAL A 435 4.64 16.44 11.55
N TYR A 436 3.87 16.12 10.51
CA TYR A 436 3.12 17.13 9.76
C TYR A 436 2.10 17.88 10.62
N MET A 437 1.33 17.16 11.45
CA MET A 437 0.38 17.79 12.38
C MET A 437 1.10 18.68 13.41
N MET A 438 2.29 18.31 13.87
CA MET A 438 3.09 19.14 14.78
C MET A 438 3.57 20.42 14.11
N ILE A 439 4.15 20.35 12.90
CA ILE A 439 4.58 21.51 12.11
C ILE A 439 3.40 22.45 11.84
N ARG A 440 2.23 21.90 11.51
CA ARG A 440 1.03 22.70 11.27
C ARG A 440 0.55 23.43 12.53
N LYS A 441 0.53 22.75 13.68
CA LYS A 441 0.16 23.37 14.97
C LYS A 441 1.13 24.49 15.37
N GLN A 442 2.43 24.33 15.10
CA GLN A 442 3.42 25.39 15.35
C GLN A 442 3.16 26.63 14.49
N LYS A 443 2.92 26.45 13.18
CA LYS A 443 2.56 27.56 12.28
C LYS A 443 1.28 28.28 12.73
N GLU A 444 0.26 27.55 13.18
CA GLU A 444 -0.98 28.15 13.70
C GLU A 444 -0.76 28.96 15.00
N ARG A 445 0.18 28.54 15.86
CA ARG A 445 0.57 29.26 17.09
C ARG A 445 1.34 30.55 16.79
N GLU A 446 2.26 30.53 15.82
CA GLU A 446 3.03 31.72 15.41
C GLU A 446 2.16 32.82 14.77
N VAL A 447 1.07 32.43 14.09
CA VAL A 447 0.11 33.37 13.48
C VAL A 447 -0.80 34.03 14.52
N SER A 448 -0.92 33.47 15.73
CA SER A 448 -1.73 34.01 16.83
C SER A 448 -1.02 35.13 17.62
N LYS A 449 -0.43 36.13 16.94
CA LYS A 449 0.06 37.37 17.59
C LYS A 449 -1.03 38.42 17.84
N LYS A 450 -2.31 38.06 17.69
CA LYS A 450 -3.44 38.98 17.94
C LYS A 450 -3.62 39.35 19.44
N GLY A 451 -2.95 38.67 20.37
CA GLY A 451 -2.96 38.98 21.79
C GLY A 451 -1.91 40.00 22.26
N GLU A 452 -0.85 40.25 21.48
CA GLU A 452 0.29 41.08 21.93
C GLU A 452 -0.01 42.58 21.98
N LYS A 453 -1.10 43.05 21.36
CA LYS A 453 -1.46 44.49 21.35
C LYS A 453 -2.35 44.94 22.52
N SER A 454 -2.77 44.04 23.42
CA SER A 454 -3.71 44.41 24.50
C SER A 454 -3.06 44.72 25.86
N LEU A 455 -1.74 44.60 26.00
CA LEU A 455 -1.06 44.74 27.31
C LEU A 455 -0.11 45.94 27.43
N ARG A 456 -0.16 46.92 26.50
CA ARG A 456 0.65 48.16 26.58
C ARG A 456 -0.17 49.44 26.39
N LYS A 457 -1.32 49.57 27.06
CA LYS A 457 -2.08 50.84 27.05
C LYS A 457 -2.47 51.41 28.42
N GLU A 458 -2.03 50.83 29.54
CA GLU A 458 -2.33 51.37 30.87
C GLU A 458 -1.11 51.53 31.77
N LEU A 459 -0.07 52.22 31.28
CA LEU A 459 0.94 52.84 32.14
C LEU A 459 1.39 54.18 31.53
N SER A 460 0.42 55.10 31.42
CA SER A 460 0.72 56.53 31.35
C SER A 460 -0.45 57.32 31.95
N LYS A 461 -0.44 57.45 33.28
CA LYS A 461 -1.00 58.58 34.00
C LYS A 461 -0.30 58.69 35.35
#